data_AF-A0A4Z1K4L0-F1
#
_entry.id   AF-A0A4Z1K4L0-F1
#
_cell.length_a   1.000
_cell.length_b   1.000
_cell.length_c   1.000
_cell.angle_alpha   90.00
_cell.angle_beta   90.00
_cell.angle_gamma   90.00
#
_symmetry.space_group_name_H-M   'P 1'
#
loop_
_entity.id
_entity.type
_entity.pdbx_description
1 polymer ?
#
loop_
_entity_poly.entity_id
_entity_poly.type
_entity_poly.pdbx_seq_one_letter_code
_entity_poly.pdbx_strand_id
1 'polypeptide(L)'
;MATSFKPSAWMSSWELSKAREEPVAVIGVKDLQLQVMAGADGWTGDWVETTCPQQPALISVSLALRRPFKKASEDDDIAGDTIHYGLIKSAIIDGLRAYHARGMTPDSASELSMNSIYSFIVSVLVRRRIAVGRNVNWSSIRIMLPKSSLRGAGASLTTQTIFKEPSLEEQEAGVLRSIGHIGESSTLRLHDLTVPTIIGLLPKERTMKQNVVANVEIDRWVGQGDLHWDIQQIVVKTIEESSFQTLEALAERISKNIIRHSLIPTIIKQASTRDNWDELADDYEVVPWEETLVPKLCPIVKIKLEKPSIYIDTTPGVEMNMDIRPSCNSPYFYLWEGYKRLRLCPRPLIATLKDWIAQEREGSKNGTWSNVVGINRNLGGLQPDLARTPQDAEGITAQPGERPGNPKDGE
;
A
#
# COMPACT_ATOMS: atom_id res chain seq x y z
N MET A 1 -4.51 -20.82 36.05
CA MET A 1 -3.41 -20.67 35.08
C MET A 1 -3.82 -19.63 34.06
N ALA A 2 -3.16 -18.47 34.06
CA ALA A 2 -3.48 -17.38 33.14
C ALA A 2 -2.99 -17.75 31.75
N THR A 3 -3.90 -18.10 30.84
CA THR A 3 -3.62 -18.22 29.42
C THR A 3 -3.31 -16.83 28.89
N SER A 4 -2.01 -16.53 28.71
CA SER A 4 -1.53 -15.39 27.95
C SER A 4 -2.03 -15.54 26.51
N PHE A 5 -3.16 -14.91 26.21
CA PHE A 5 -3.58 -14.65 24.84
C PHE A 5 -2.56 -13.68 24.26
N LYS A 6 -1.59 -14.18 23.49
CA LYS A 6 -0.88 -13.33 22.53
C LYS A 6 -1.94 -12.86 21.52
N PRO A 7 -2.19 -11.54 21.38
CA PRO A 7 -3.09 -11.05 20.34
C PRO A 7 -2.57 -11.51 18.98
N SER A 8 -3.49 -11.78 18.05
CA SER A 8 -3.15 -12.15 16.69
C SER A 8 -2.15 -11.15 16.10
N ALA A 9 -1.10 -11.68 15.47
CA ALA A 9 -0.03 -10.84 14.94
C ALA A 9 -0.50 -10.21 13.62
N TRP A 10 -0.70 -8.89 13.63
CA TRP A 10 -0.78 -8.12 12.39
C TRP A 10 0.62 -8.10 11.77
N MET A 11 0.76 -8.73 10.61
CA MET A 11 2.02 -9.04 9.95
C MET A 11 2.12 -8.31 8.60
N SER A 12 3.34 -8.06 8.14
CA SER A 12 3.58 -7.78 6.72
C SER A 12 3.27 -9.02 5.88
N SER A 13 2.95 -8.81 4.61
CA SER A 13 2.76 -9.91 3.64
C SER A 13 3.96 -10.86 3.60
N TRP A 14 5.18 -10.33 3.76
CA TRP A 14 6.41 -11.12 3.82
C TRP A 14 6.51 -11.98 5.07
N GLU A 15 6.30 -11.40 6.26
CA GLU A 15 6.30 -12.16 7.53
C GLU A 15 5.22 -13.23 7.51
N LEU A 16 4.03 -12.91 7.01
CA LEU A 16 2.94 -13.86 6.85
C LEU A 16 3.34 -15.01 5.90
N SER A 17 3.98 -14.68 4.77
CA SER A 17 4.47 -15.70 3.82
C SER A 17 5.52 -16.63 4.46
N LYS A 18 6.34 -16.14 5.39
CA LYS A 18 7.32 -16.94 6.12
C LYS A 18 6.70 -17.79 7.22
N ALA A 19 5.64 -17.28 7.85
CA ALA A 19 4.90 -18.01 8.88
C ALA A 19 3.98 -19.09 8.29
N ARG A 20 3.65 -19.00 7.00
CA ARG A 20 2.79 -19.96 6.30
C ARG A 20 3.59 -21.18 5.85
N GLU A 21 2.99 -22.36 6.05
CA GLU A 21 3.45 -23.60 5.41
C GLU A 21 3.17 -23.58 3.90
N GLU A 22 3.83 -24.46 3.15
CA GLU A 22 3.52 -24.67 1.74
C GLU A 22 2.12 -25.29 1.60
N PRO A 23 1.22 -24.71 0.79
CA PRO A 23 -0.14 -25.21 0.68
C PRO A 23 -0.17 -26.53 -0.09
N VAL A 24 -0.68 -27.58 0.55
CA VAL A 24 -0.83 -28.91 -0.06
C VAL A 24 -1.87 -28.90 -1.20
N ALA A 25 -2.91 -28.07 -1.06
CA ALA A 25 -3.93 -27.85 -2.07
C ALA A 25 -4.53 -26.45 -1.90
N VAL A 26 -4.89 -25.80 -3.00
CA VAL A 26 -5.56 -24.49 -3.01
C VAL A 26 -6.83 -24.57 -3.84
N ILE A 27 -7.94 -24.10 -3.28
CA ILE A 27 -9.22 -23.98 -3.97
C ILE A 27 -9.61 -22.51 -3.95
N GLY A 28 -10.07 -22.00 -5.09
CA GLY A 28 -10.46 -20.61 -5.15
C GLY A 28 -11.36 -20.27 -6.32
N VAL A 29 -11.90 -19.06 -6.24
CA VAL A 29 -12.58 -18.36 -7.33
C VAL A 29 -11.68 -17.19 -7.70
N LYS A 30 -11.36 -17.06 -8.99
CA LYS A 30 -10.49 -16.01 -9.51
C LYS A 30 -11.28 -15.00 -10.33
N ASP A 31 -11.04 -13.73 -10.04
CA ASP A 31 -11.52 -12.56 -10.78
C ASP A 31 -13.02 -12.60 -11.10
N LEU A 32 -13.84 -12.96 -10.09
CA LEU A 32 -15.30 -12.91 -10.22
C LEU A 32 -15.72 -11.45 -10.43
N GLN A 33 -16.21 -11.16 -11.63
CA GLN A 33 -16.62 -9.83 -12.01
C GLN A 33 -18.01 -9.50 -11.45
N LEU A 34 -18.08 -8.43 -10.66
CA LEU A 34 -19.30 -7.93 -10.02
C LEU A 34 -19.34 -6.40 -10.08
N GLN A 35 -20.52 -5.81 -9.87
CA GLN A 35 -20.68 -4.36 -9.69
C GLN A 35 -20.69 -4.04 -8.21
N VAL A 36 -19.88 -3.08 -7.77
CA VAL A 36 -19.76 -2.73 -6.35
C VAL A 36 -19.91 -1.22 -6.17
N MET A 37 -20.54 -0.82 -5.06
CA MET A 37 -20.46 0.56 -4.58
C MET A 37 -19.15 0.70 -3.82
N ALA A 38 -18.17 1.42 -4.35
CA ALA A 38 -16.87 1.56 -3.69
C ALA A 38 -16.20 2.85 -4.14
N GLY A 39 -15.73 3.67 -3.19
CA GLY A 39 -14.84 4.83 -3.35
C GLY A 39 -15.11 5.76 -4.54
N ALA A 40 -14.15 6.63 -4.81
CA ALA A 40 -14.08 7.36 -6.08
C ALA A 40 -13.83 6.40 -7.25
N ASP A 41 -14.44 6.69 -8.40
CA ASP A 41 -14.12 6.05 -9.67
C ASP A 41 -13.62 7.10 -10.68
N GLY A 42 -13.08 6.63 -11.81
CA GLY A 42 -12.61 7.51 -12.87
C GLY A 42 -13.71 8.20 -13.69
N TRP A 43 -14.99 7.96 -13.42
CA TRP A 43 -16.10 8.30 -14.32
C TRP A 43 -17.07 9.33 -13.73
N THR A 44 -17.43 9.22 -12.46
CA THR A 44 -18.42 10.07 -11.80
C THR A 44 -17.82 11.13 -10.88
N GLY A 45 -16.49 11.09 -10.67
CA GLY A 45 -15.78 12.07 -9.84
C GLY A 45 -15.79 11.74 -8.34
N ASP A 46 -15.65 12.78 -7.51
CA ASP A 46 -15.69 12.64 -6.05
C ASP A 46 -17.07 12.15 -5.58
N TRP A 47 -17.09 11.47 -4.43
CA TRP A 47 -18.31 10.94 -3.84
C TRP A 47 -19.36 12.06 -3.65
N VAL A 48 -20.57 11.81 -4.13
CA VAL A 48 -21.76 12.61 -3.81
C VAL A 48 -22.81 11.68 -3.22
N GLU A 49 -23.36 12.07 -2.07
CA GLU A 49 -24.36 11.32 -1.27
C GLU A 49 -25.53 10.75 -2.10
N THR A 50 -25.91 11.44 -3.18
CA THR A 50 -27.03 11.10 -4.06
C THR A 50 -26.66 10.22 -5.27
N THR A 51 -25.36 10.03 -5.56
CA THR A 51 -24.85 9.27 -6.70
C THR A 51 -23.62 8.48 -6.30
N CYS A 52 -23.77 7.49 -5.42
CA CYS A 52 -22.68 6.56 -5.15
C CYS A 52 -22.40 5.74 -6.43
N PRO A 53 -21.24 5.88 -7.08
CA PRO A 53 -20.97 5.14 -8.30
C PRO A 53 -20.90 3.64 -8.04
N GLN A 54 -21.57 2.87 -8.89
CA GLN A 54 -21.26 1.47 -9.06
C GLN A 54 -20.11 1.36 -10.05
N GLN A 55 -19.05 0.67 -9.66
CA GLN A 55 -17.94 0.37 -10.55
C GLN A 55 -17.68 -1.13 -10.63
N PRO A 56 -17.14 -1.64 -11.75
CA PRO A 56 -16.77 -3.03 -11.85
C PRO A 56 -15.68 -3.35 -10.82
N ALA A 57 -15.81 -4.51 -10.17
CA ALA A 57 -14.79 -5.09 -9.32
C ALA A 57 -14.49 -6.53 -9.75
N LEU A 58 -13.24 -6.93 -9.58
CA LEU A 58 -12.79 -8.31 -9.70
C LEU A 58 -12.48 -8.83 -8.29
N ILE A 59 -13.23 -9.83 -7.85
CA ILE A 59 -13.08 -10.41 -6.51
C ILE A 59 -12.51 -11.83 -6.66
N SER A 60 -11.36 -12.06 -6.01
CA SER A 60 -10.72 -13.37 -5.92
C SER A 60 -10.71 -13.85 -4.47
N VAL A 61 -11.00 -15.13 -4.26
CA VAL A 61 -10.86 -15.81 -2.97
C VAL A 61 -10.09 -17.11 -3.19
N SER A 62 -9.00 -17.29 -2.45
CA SER A 62 -8.19 -18.51 -2.43
C SER A 62 -8.13 -19.07 -1.02
N LEU A 63 -8.32 -20.38 -0.87
CA LEU A 63 -8.30 -21.09 0.40
C LEU A 63 -7.30 -22.25 0.27
N ALA A 64 -6.30 -22.28 1.15
CA ALA A 64 -5.40 -23.43 1.25
C ALA A 64 -5.97 -24.46 2.22
N LEU A 65 -6.00 -25.71 1.78
CA LEU A 65 -6.47 -26.81 2.60
C LEU A 65 -5.36 -27.32 3.52
N ARG A 66 -5.73 -27.73 4.74
CA ARG A 66 -4.82 -28.38 5.71
C ARG A 66 -4.36 -29.76 5.26
N ARG A 67 -5.18 -30.43 4.45
CA ARG A 67 -4.97 -31.81 3.98
C ARG A 67 -5.29 -31.90 2.49
N PRO A 68 -4.69 -32.84 1.76
CA PRO A 68 -5.09 -33.13 0.39
C PRO A 68 -6.57 -33.56 0.30
N PHE A 69 -7.23 -33.27 -0.81
CA PHE A 69 -8.61 -33.70 -1.12
C PHE A 69 -8.66 -35.13 -1.70
N LYS A 70 -7.96 -36.08 -1.05
CA LYS A 70 -7.75 -37.43 -1.57
C LYS A 70 -9.06 -38.15 -1.91
N LYS A 71 -10.05 -38.11 -1.02
CA LYS A 71 -11.32 -38.79 -1.20
C LYS A 71 -12.12 -38.16 -2.34
N ALA A 72 -12.18 -36.83 -2.39
CA ALA A 72 -12.83 -36.15 -3.50
C ALA A 72 -12.19 -36.49 -4.86
N SER A 73 -10.87 -36.68 -4.90
CA SER A 73 -10.17 -37.10 -6.10
C SER A 73 -10.36 -38.57 -6.46
N GLU A 74 -10.48 -39.47 -5.48
CA GLU A 74 -10.66 -40.91 -5.70
C GLU A 74 -12.09 -41.23 -6.13
N ASP A 75 -13.07 -40.57 -5.50
CA ASP A 75 -14.50 -40.83 -5.71
C ASP A 75 -15.09 -39.98 -6.86
N ASP A 76 -14.32 -39.04 -7.43
CA ASP A 76 -14.78 -38.02 -8.40
C ASP A 76 -16.07 -37.30 -7.93
N ASP A 77 -16.12 -36.97 -6.64
CA ASP A 77 -17.27 -36.34 -5.99
C ASP A 77 -16.82 -35.31 -4.94
N ILE A 78 -17.74 -34.43 -4.55
CA ILE A 78 -17.51 -33.40 -3.54
C ILE A 78 -17.58 -34.04 -2.15
N ALA A 79 -16.51 -34.71 -1.76
CA ALA A 79 -16.36 -35.29 -0.43
C ALA A 79 -16.03 -34.24 0.65
N GLY A 80 -16.18 -34.60 1.93
CA GLY A 80 -16.01 -33.69 3.08
C GLY A 80 -14.57 -33.21 3.34
N ASP A 81 -13.61 -33.62 2.51
CA ASP A 81 -12.20 -33.23 2.51
C ASP A 81 -11.87 -32.14 1.47
N THR A 82 -12.85 -31.72 0.65
CA THR A 82 -12.71 -30.60 -0.30
C THR A 82 -13.71 -29.47 0.00
N ILE A 83 -13.54 -28.34 -0.69
CA ILE A 83 -14.47 -27.21 -0.65
C ILE A 83 -14.97 -26.97 -2.07
N HIS A 84 -16.28 -26.96 -2.28
CA HIS A 84 -16.82 -26.64 -3.59
C HIS A 84 -16.63 -25.15 -3.90
N TYR A 85 -15.94 -24.82 -5.00
CA TYR A 85 -15.79 -23.44 -5.48
C TYR A 85 -17.13 -22.71 -5.73
N GLY A 86 -18.22 -23.44 -5.98
CA GLY A 86 -19.56 -22.89 -6.10
C GLY A 86 -20.06 -22.27 -4.78
N LEU A 87 -19.68 -22.85 -3.63
CA LEU A 87 -19.97 -22.28 -2.32
C LEU A 87 -19.17 -20.99 -2.09
N ILE A 88 -17.91 -20.94 -2.54
CA ILE A 88 -17.07 -19.73 -2.48
C ILE A 88 -17.70 -18.63 -3.34
N LYS A 89 -18.06 -18.93 -4.59
CA LYS A 89 -18.73 -17.99 -5.50
C LYS A 89 -20.02 -17.45 -4.90
N SER A 90 -20.89 -18.32 -4.39
CA SER A 90 -22.15 -17.92 -3.76
C SER A 90 -21.93 -17.09 -2.50
N ALA A 91 -20.91 -17.41 -1.70
CA ALA A 91 -20.55 -16.62 -0.52
C ALA A 91 -20.06 -15.20 -0.89
N ILE A 92 -19.28 -15.05 -1.96
CA ILE A 92 -18.88 -13.73 -2.47
C ILE A 92 -20.11 -12.92 -2.88
N ILE A 93 -21.00 -13.51 -3.68
CA ILE A 93 -22.22 -12.85 -4.18
C ILE A 93 -23.13 -12.45 -3.02
N ASP A 94 -23.35 -13.34 -2.05
CA ASP A 94 -24.21 -13.06 -0.91
C ASP A 94 -23.59 -12.04 0.05
N GLY A 95 -22.26 -12.06 0.23
CA GLY A 95 -21.54 -11.04 0.98
C GLY A 95 -21.69 -9.66 0.33
N LEU A 96 -21.56 -9.59 -1.00
CA LEU A 96 -21.75 -8.34 -1.72
C LEU A 96 -23.21 -7.87 -1.69
N ARG A 97 -24.19 -8.79 -1.82
CA ARG A 97 -25.61 -8.45 -1.67
C ARG A 97 -25.90 -7.89 -0.28
N ALA A 98 -25.33 -8.50 0.77
CA ALA A 98 -25.46 -7.99 2.14
C ALA A 98 -24.80 -6.61 2.31
N TYR A 99 -23.65 -6.39 1.68
CA TYR A 99 -22.98 -5.09 1.65
C TYR A 99 -23.87 -4.02 1.00
N HIS A 100 -24.50 -4.30 -0.14
CA HIS A 100 -25.44 -3.36 -0.79
C HIS A 100 -26.75 -3.18 -0.02
N ALA A 101 -27.28 -4.26 0.57
CA ALA A 101 -28.54 -4.25 1.30
C ALA A 101 -28.45 -3.55 2.66
N ARG A 102 -27.24 -3.22 3.14
CA ARG A 102 -27.04 -2.38 4.34
C ARG A 102 -27.77 -1.04 4.24
N GLY A 103 -28.23 -0.62 3.06
CA GLY A 103 -29.05 0.57 2.89
C GLY A 103 -28.28 1.82 3.32
N MET A 104 -27.02 1.91 2.90
CA MET A 104 -26.16 3.01 3.28
C MET A 104 -26.68 4.29 2.62
N THR A 105 -27.26 5.20 3.41
CA THR A 105 -26.88 6.61 3.34
C THR A 105 -25.49 6.66 3.97
N PRO A 106 -24.39 6.58 3.19
CA PRO A 106 -23.07 6.58 3.79
C PRO A 106 -22.88 7.94 4.44
N ASP A 107 -22.93 8.02 5.77
CA ASP A 107 -22.68 9.28 6.48
C ASP A 107 -21.23 9.77 6.22
N SER A 108 -20.37 8.91 5.66
CA SER A 108 -19.07 9.30 5.12
C SER A 108 -18.57 8.39 3.99
N ALA A 109 -17.76 8.97 3.09
CA ALA A 109 -16.99 8.24 2.07
C ALA A 109 -16.07 7.14 2.64
N SER A 110 -15.76 7.19 3.95
CA SER A 110 -14.93 6.19 4.62
C SER A 110 -15.56 4.79 4.67
N GLU A 111 -16.89 4.72 4.57
CA GLU A 111 -17.64 3.47 4.66
C GLU A 111 -17.70 2.69 3.33
N LEU A 112 -17.40 3.34 2.21
CA LEU A 112 -17.38 2.77 0.87
C LEU A 112 -15.98 2.25 0.48
N SER A 113 -15.30 1.61 1.42
CA SER A 113 -13.93 1.11 1.23
C SER A 113 -13.91 -0.34 0.74
N MET A 114 -12.82 -0.73 0.08
CA MET A 114 -12.55 -2.15 -0.21
C MET A 114 -12.51 -2.98 1.09
N ASN A 115 -12.11 -2.39 2.22
CA ASN A 115 -12.09 -3.05 3.52
C ASN A 115 -13.51 -3.38 4.03
N SER A 116 -14.48 -2.50 3.78
CA SER A 116 -15.89 -2.77 4.06
C SER A 116 -16.39 -3.97 3.26
N ILE A 117 -16.14 -3.98 1.94
CA ILE A 117 -16.52 -5.10 1.05
C ILE A 117 -15.89 -6.42 1.55
N TYR A 118 -14.60 -6.39 1.86
CA TYR A 118 -13.88 -7.54 2.44
C TYR A 118 -14.56 -8.07 3.70
N SER A 119 -14.90 -7.18 4.64
CA SER A 119 -15.53 -7.55 5.92
C SER A 119 -16.86 -8.31 5.73
N PHE A 120 -17.67 -7.89 4.76
CA PHE A 120 -18.93 -8.58 4.44
C PHE A 120 -18.71 -9.95 3.80
N ILE A 121 -17.75 -10.06 2.87
CA ILE A 121 -17.41 -11.34 2.23
C ILE A 121 -16.88 -12.33 3.27
N VAL A 122 -15.95 -11.89 4.13
CA VAL A 122 -15.43 -12.72 5.22
C VAL A 122 -16.55 -13.14 6.16
N SER A 123 -17.44 -12.23 6.57
CA SER A 123 -18.56 -12.56 7.45
C SER A 123 -19.41 -13.72 6.90
N VAL A 124 -19.72 -13.71 5.59
CA VAL A 124 -20.47 -14.81 4.97
C VAL A 124 -19.65 -16.09 4.87
N LEU A 125 -18.38 -16.00 4.45
CA LEU A 125 -17.48 -17.15 4.37
C LEU A 125 -17.31 -17.85 5.72
N VAL A 126 -17.23 -17.07 6.79
CA VAL A 126 -17.13 -17.55 8.18
C VAL A 126 -18.45 -18.18 8.63
N ARG A 127 -19.57 -17.47 8.43
CA ARG A 127 -20.90 -17.95 8.84
C ARG A 127 -21.26 -19.28 8.18
N ARG A 128 -20.80 -19.50 6.94
CA ARG A 128 -20.98 -20.73 6.18
C ARG A 128 -19.90 -21.78 6.42
N ARG A 129 -18.92 -21.52 7.30
CA ARG A 129 -17.78 -22.41 7.61
C ARG A 129 -16.96 -22.81 6.37
N ILE A 130 -16.82 -21.87 5.42
CA ILE A 130 -16.09 -22.06 4.16
C ILE A 130 -14.62 -21.67 4.32
N ALA A 131 -14.35 -20.44 4.77
CA ALA A 131 -12.97 -19.93 4.91
C ALA A 131 -12.34 -20.21 6.28
N VAL A 132 -13.11 -20.79 7.21
CA VAL A 132 -12.68 -21.05 8.58
C VAL A 132 -13.12 -22.44 9.00
N GLY A 133 -12.19 -23.19 9.59
CA GLY A 133 -12.48 -24.48 10.22
C GLY A 133 -11.34 -25.47 10.10
N ARG A 134 -11.66 -26.74 10.36
CA ARG A 134 -10.72 -27.87 10.36
C ARG A 134 -10.01 -28.10 9.02
N ASN A 135 -10.58 -27.61 7.92
CA ASN A 135 -10.09 -27.90 6.57
C ASN A 135 -9.17 -26.81 6.00
N VAL A 136 -9.15 -25.59 6.55
CA VAL A 136 -8.43 -24.43 5.96
C VAL A 136 -7.37 -23.92 6.92
N ASN A 137 -6.12 -23.74 6.45
CA ASN A 137 -5.05 -23.09 7.21
C ASN A 137 -4.74 -21.68 6.73
N TRP A 138 -5.11 -21.31 5.50
CA TRP A 138 -4.84 -19.98 4.97
C TRP A 138 -5.94 -19.54 4.00
N SER A 139 -6.26 -18.25 4.03
CA SER A 139 -7.09 -17.60 3.03
C SER A 139 -6.39 -16.38 2.43
N SER A 140 -6.75 -16.07 1.19
CA SER A 140 -6.45 -14.79 0.56
C SER A 140 -7.69 -14.29 -0.16
N ILE A 141 -8.08 -13.06 0.13
CA ILE A 141 -9.19 -12.37 -0.50
C ILE A 141 -8.63 -11.11 -1.15
N ARG A 142 -8.80 -10.99 -2.47
CA ARG A 142 -8.38 -9.83 -3.24
C ARG A 142 -9.59 -9.16 -3.87
N ILE A 143 -9.71 -7.86 -3.66
CA ILE A 143 -10.70 -6.99 -4.30
C ILE A 143 -9.93 -6.03 -5.19
N MET A 144 -10.17 -6.07 -6.49
CA MET A 144 -9.55 -5.18 -7.48
C MET A 144 -10.63 -4.28 -8.09
N LEU A 145 -10.39 -2.98 -8.08
CA LEU A 145 -11.21 -1.94 -8.69
C LEU A 145 -10.49 -1.42 -9.96
N PRO A 146 -10.70 -2.02 -11.14
CA PRO A 146 -10.03 -1.61 -12.37
C PRO A 146 -10.37 -0.18 -12.84
N LYS A 147 -11.45 0.42 -12.31
CA LYS A 147 -11.89 1.78 -12.67
C LYS A 147 -11.64 2.81 -11.58
N SER A 148 -10.95 2.44 -10.51
CA SER A 148 -10.51 3.37 -9.47
C SER A 148 -9.26 4.17 -9.85
N SER A 149 -8.74 4.00 -11.08
CA SER A 149 -7.62 4.75 -11.62
C SER A 149 -7.87 5.15 -13.07
N LEU A 150 -7.55 6.40 -13.42
CA LEU A 150 -7.50 6.87 -14.80
C LEU A 150 -6.09 6.81 -15.41
N ARG A 151 -5.08 6.54 -14.59
CA ARG A 151 -3.66 6.58 -14.97
C ARG A 151 -2.98 5.22 -14.90
N GLY A 152 -3.65 4.19 -14.37
CA GLY A 152 -3.13 2.83 -14.30
C GLY A 152 -4.21 1.78 -14.41
N ALA A 153 -3.87 0.54 -14.07
CA ALA A 153 -4.77 -0.61 -14.18
C ALA A 153 -5.83 -0.67 -13.07
N GLY A 154 -5.74 0.17 -12.04
CA GLY A 154 -6.69 0.27 -10.94
C GLY A 154 -6.03 0.15 -9.56
N ALA A 155 -6.84 -0.03 -8.52
CA ALA A 155 -6.39 -0.30 -7.16
C ALA A 155 -6.89 -1.65 -6.66
N SER A 156 -6.12 -2.32 -5.79
CA SER A 156 -6.60 -3.52 -5.11
C SER A 156 -6.28 -3.54 -3.63
N LEU A 157 -7.15 -4.18 -2.86
CA LEU A 157 -6.89 -4.61 -1.49
C LEU A 157 -6.75 -6.13 -1.49
N THR A 158 -5.65 -6.63 -0.92
CA THR A 158 -5.46 -8.07 -0.68
C THR A 158 -5.29 -8.30 0.81
N THR A 159 -6.19 -9.08 1.40
CA THR A 159 -6.09 -9.51 2.79
C THR A 159 -5.82 -11.00 2.84
N GLN A 160 -4.89 -11.40 3.70
CA GLN A 160 -4.45 -12.77 3.88
C GLN A 160 -4.50 -13.12 5.35
N THR A 161 -4.98 -14.32 5.68
CA THR A 161 -5.14 -14.78 7.06
C THR A 161 -4.61 -16.19 7.21
N ILE A 162 -3.84 -16.46 8.26
CA ILE A 162 -3.43 -17.81 8.66
C ILE A 162 -4.26 -18.23 9.87
N PHE A 163 -4.93 -19.37 9.74
CA PHE A 163 -5.81 -19.91 10.78
C PHE A 163 -5.09 -20.94 11.64
N LYS A 164 -5.31 -20.87 12.96
CA LYS A 164 -4.95 -21.93 13.89
C LYS A 164 -5.83 -23.16 13.65
N GLU A 165 -5.27 -24.35 13.84
CA GLU A 165 -6.08 -25.56 13.90
C GLU A 165 -6.99 -25.50 15.15
N PRO A 166 -8.32 -25.67 15.01
CA PRO A 166 -9.24 -25.60 16.14
C PRO A 166 -9.02 -26.80 17.08
N SER A 167 -9.04 -26.56 18.40
CA SER A 167 -8.95 -27.64 19.39
C SER A 167 -10.18 -28.56 19.33
N LEU A 168 -10.07 -29.77 19.88
CA LEU A 168 -11.21 -30.71 19.95
C LEU A 168 -12.41 -30.11 20.73
N GLU A 169 -12.14 -29.36 21.79
CA GLU A 169 -13.16 -28.66 22.59
C GLU A 169 -13.84 -27.53 21.80
N GLU A 170 -13.08 -26.77 21.01
CA GLU A 170 -13.61 -25.72 20.12
C GLU A 170 -14.46 -26.30 18.98
N GLN A 171 -14.13 -27.52 18.53
CA GLN A 171 -14.90 -28.26 17.54
C GLN A 171 -16.24 -28.75 18.09
N GLU A 172 -16.28 -29.23 19.33
CA GLU A 172 -17.49 -29.76 19.99
C GLU A 172 -18.45 -28.67 20.47
N ALA A 173 -17.93 -27.53 20.96
CA ALA A 173 -18.77 -26.45 21.46
C ALA A 173 -19.60 -25.78 20.35
N GLY A 174 -19.22 -25.89 19.07
CA GLY A 174 -19.88 -25.19 17.96
C GLY A 174 -19.80 -23.66 18.05
N VAL A 175 -19.08 -23.15 19.04
CA VAL A 175 -18.93 -21.74 19.36
C VAL A 175 -17.71 -21.19 18.61
N LEU A 176 -17.95 -20.61 17.43
CA LEU A 176 -16.95 -19.92 16.60
C LEU A 176 -16.56 -18.53 17.19
N ARG A 177 -16.51 -18.37 18.52
CA ARG A 177 -16.38 -17.05 19.19
C ARG A 177 -15.01 -16.40 19.04
N SER A 178 -13.99 -17.14 18.64
CA SER A 178 -12.74 -16.58 18.15
C SER A 178 -12.24 -17.46 17.03
N ILE A 179 -12.32 -16.95 15.80
CA ILE A 179 -11.55 -17.49 14.69
C ILE A 179 -10.09 -17.27 15.09
N GLY A 180 -9.50 -18.25 15.75
CA GLY A 180 -8.10 -18.22 16.15
C GLY A 180 -7.29 -18.12 14.87
N HIS A 181 -6.88 -16.92 14.50
CA HIS A 181 -5.89 -16.70 13.47
C HIS A 181 -4.57 -16.37 14.16
N ILE A 182 -3.49 -16.90 13.61
CA ILE A 182 -2.14 -16.69 14.15
C ILE A 182 -1.44 -15.52 13.45
N GLY A 183 -1.94 -15.11 12.28
CA GLY A 183 -1.46 -13.94 11.57
C GLY A 183 -2.48 -13.45 10.54
N GLU A 184 -2.48 -12.13 10.33
CA GLU A 184 -3.24 -11.46 9.27
C GLU A 184 -2.35 -10.39 8.62
N SER A 185 -2.45 -10.24 7.31
CA SER A 185 -1.82 -9.17 6.53
C SER A 185 -2.86 -8.54 5.61
N SER A 186 -2.78 -7.24 5.43
CA SER A 186 -3.61 -6.48 4.51
C SER A 186 -2.70 -5.58 3.67
N THR A 187 -2.88 -5.60 2.35
CA THR A 187 -2.01 -4.89 1.40
C THR A 187 -2.87 -4.11 0.40
N LEU A 188 -2.72 -2.79 0.41
CA LEU A 188 -3.32 -1.90 -0.59
C LEU A 188 -2.31 -1.71 -1.73
N ARG A 189 -2.76 -1.79 -2.98
CA ARG A 189 -1.89 -1.63 -4.15
C ARG A 189 -2.51 -0.76 -5.23
N LEU A 190 -1.73 0.15 -5.80
CA LEU A 190 -2.00 0.87 -7.05
C LEU A 190 -1.20 0.22 -8.17
N HIS A 191 -1.88 -0.14 -9.25
CA HIS A 191 -1.32 -0.94 -10.34
C HIS A 191 -1.00 -0.07 -11.55
N ASP A 192 0.23 -0.18 -12.04
CA ASP A 192 0.69 0.29 -13.35
C ASP A 192 0.36 1.75 -13.67
N LEU A 193 0.54 2.66 -12.70
CA LEU A 193 0.37 4.09 -12.92
C LEU A 193 1.39 4.58 -13.95
N THR A 194 0.92 4.92 -15.14
CA THR A 194 1.77 5.34 -16.27
C THR A 194 1.76 6.86 -16.37
N VAL A 195 2.92 7.47 -16.13
CA VAL A 195 3.06 8.93 -16.05
C VAL A 195 4.24 9.42 -16.90
N PRO A 196 4.01 10.31 -17.88
CA PRO A 196 5.09 10.92 -18.65
C PRO A 196 5.89 11.95 -17.84
N THR A 197 7.20 11.76 -17.72
CA THR A 197 8.11 12.66 -17.00
C THR A 197 9.49 12.79 -17.67
N ILE A 198 10.26 13.80 -17.29
CA ILE A 198 11.65 13.95 -17.74
C ILE A 198 12.53 13.14 -16.78
N ILE A 199 13.05 11.99 -17.23
CA ILE A 199 13.87 11.11 -16.39
C ILE A 199 15.04 10.48 -17.13
N GLY A 200 16.21 10.54 -16.50
CA GLY A 200 17.44 9.95 -17.03
C GLY A 200 18.65 10.85 -16.87
N LEU A 201 19.83 10.26 -17.10
CA LEU A 201 21.13 10.89 -16.99
C LEU A 201 21.59 11.47 -18.33
N LEU A 202 21.19 10.86 -19.44
CA LEU A 202 21.67 11.24 -20.77
C LEU A 202 21.05 12.57 -21.20
N PRO A 203 21.80 13.48 -21.86
CA PRO A 203 21.26 14.75 -22.33
C PRO A 203 19.99 14.61 -23.18
N LYS A 204 19.89 13.56 -24.01
CA LYS A 204 18.67 13.27 -24.79
C LYS A 204 17.47 12.92 -23.92
N GLU A 205 17.67 12.22 -22.81
CA GLU A 205 16.60 11.91 -21.85
C GLU A 205 16.13 13.17 -21.11
N ARG A 206 16.95 14.21 -21.07
CA ARG A 206 16.63 15.51 -20.44
C ARG A 206 15.80 16.44 -21.32
N THR A 207 15.61 16.13 -22.61
CA THR A 207 14.87 16.99 -23.54
C THR A 207 13.46 16.51 -23.85
N MET A 208 13.13 15.24 -23.57
CA MET A 208 11.82 14.66 -23.88
C MET A 208 11.25 13.88 -22.71
N LYS A 209 9.92 13.96 -22.55
CA LYS A 209 9.20 13.15 -21.58
C LYS A 209 9.18 11.69 -22.02
N GLN A 210 9.33 10.81 -21.04
CA GLN A 210 9.30 9.36 -21.18
C GLN A 210 8.29 8.81 -20.17
N ASN A 211 7.66 7.69 -20.51
CA ASN A 211 6.71 7.05 -19.60
C ASN A 211 7.48 6.35 -18.47
N VAL A 212 7.04 6.59 -17.24
CA VAL A 212 7.40 5.80 -16.07
C VAL A 212 6.16 5.04 -15.63
N VAL A 213 6.30 3.74 -15.37
CA VAL A 213 5.24 2.90 -14.81
C VAL A 213 5.53 2.71 -13.33
N ALA A 214 4.60 3.13 -12.48
CA ALA A 214 4.72 3.05 -11.03
C ALA A 214 3.71 2.08 -10.43
N ASN A 215 4.22 1.14 -9.64
CA ASN A 215 3.46 0.25 -8.77
C ASN A 215 3.70 0.68 -7.33
N VAL A 216 2.62 0.96 -6.59
CA VAL A 216 2.69 1.37 -5.19
C VAL A 216 1.98 0.34 -4.33
N GLU A 217 2.66 -0.17 -3.32
CA GLU A 217 2.12 -1.13 -2.36
C GLU A 217 2.26 -0.56 -0.95
N ILE A 218 1.16 -0.57 -0.20
CA ILE A 218 1.12 -0.21 1.22
C ILE A 218 0.77 -1.50 1.98
N ASP A 219 1.79 -2.14 2.53
CA ASP A 219 1.67 -3.37 3.31
C ASP A 219 1.33 -3.04 4.77
N ARG A 220 0.69 -3.95 5.49
CA ARG A 220 0.04 -3.72 6.81
C ARG A 220 -1.01 -2.61 6.76
N TRP A 221 -1.78 -2.53 5.67
CA TRP A 221 -2.81 -1.51 5.48
C TRP A 221 -3.94 -1.61 6.50
N VAL A 222 -4.09 -0.59 7.36
CA VAL A 222 -5.18 -0.47 8.36
C VAL A 222 -6.17 0.65 8.01
N GLY A 223 -5.94 1.38 6.92
CA GLY A 223 -6.71 2.55 6.55
C GLY A 223 -8.17 2.25 6.17
N GLN A 224 -9.06 3.19 6.48
CA GLN A 224 -10.46 3.19 6.06
C GLN A 224 -10.67 4.14 4.87
N GLY A 225 -11.80 3.99 4.19
CA GLY A 225 -12.14 4.82 3.03
C GLY A 225 -11.34 4.54 1.76
N ASP A 226 -11.28 5.54 0.91
CA ASP A 226 -10.74 5.50 -0.45
C ASP A 226 -9.40 6.25 -0.59
N LEU A 227 -8.57 6.16 0.45
CA LEU A 227 -7.24 6.80 0.52
C LEU A 227 -6.31 6.44 -0.65
N HIS A 228 -6.57 5.33 -1.35
CA HIS A 228 -5.82 4.94 -2.54
C HIS A 228 -5.83 6.03 -3.62
N TRP A 229 -6.90 6.84 -3.72
CA TRP A 229 -6.97 7.94 -4.67
C TRP A 229 -6.11 9.14 -4.25
N ASP A 230 -6.06 9.46 -2.96
CA ASP A 230 -5.16 10.51 -2.44
C ASP A 230 -3.70 10.12 -2.66
N ILE A 231 -3.36 8.86 -2.39
CA ILE A 231 -2.04 8.30 -2.67
C ILE A 231 -1.74 8.39 -4.17
N GLN A 232 -2.67 7.98 -5.04
CA GLN A 232 -2.50 8.08 -6.48
C GLN A 232 -2.22 9.51 -6.94
N GLN A 233 -2.97 10.50 -6.43
CA GLN A 233 -2.77 11.90 -6.77
C GLN A 233 -1.36 12.37 -6.39
N ILE A 234 -0.91 12.04 -5.18
CA ILE A 234 0.45 12.35 -4.71
C ILE A 234 1.50 11.71 -5.62
N VAL A 235 1.33 10.44 -5.98
CA VAL A 235 2.26 9.71 -6.87
C VAL A 235 2.31 10.37 -8.25
N VAL A 236 1.16 10.58 -8.88
CA VAL A 236 1.08 11.15 -10.23
C VAL A 236 1.69 12.53 -10.26
N LYS A 237 1.31 13.42 -9.33
CA LYS A 237 1.86 14.78 -9.25
C LYS A 237 3.37 14.78 -8.98
N THR A 238 3.84 13.90 -8.09
CA THR A 238 5.28 13.76 -7.82
C THR A 238 6.06 13.38 -9.10
N ILE A 239 5.51 12.47 -9.91
CA ILE A 239 6.16 12.05 -11.16
C ILE A 239 6.04 13.13 -12.24
N GLU A 240 4.85 13.70 -12.45
CA GLU A 240 4.58 14.70 -13.50
C GLU A 240 5.38 16.00 -13.31
N GLU A 241 5.55 16.45 -12.06
CA GLU A 241 6.18 17.73 -11.71
C GLU A 241 7.70 17.64 -11.52
N SER A 242 8.27 16.43 -11.54
CA SER A 242 9.69 16.23 -11.27
C SER A 242 10.52 16.06 -12.55
N SER A 243 11.84 16.17 -12.39
CA SER A 243 12.81 15.93 -13.46
C SER A 243 14.03 15.17 -12.95
N PHE A 244 13.81 14.00 -12.35
CA PHE A 244 14.90 13.23 -11.71
C PHE A 244 15.89 12.66 -12.72
N GLN A 245 17.13 12.45 -12.28
CA GLN A 245 18.13 11.76 -13.08
C GLN A 245 17.99 10.24 -13.00
N THR A 246 17.56 9.72 -11.85
CA THR A 246 17.53 8.30 -11.53
C THR A 246 16.15 7.86 -11.03
N LEU A 247 15.81 6.58 -11.21
CA LEU A 247 14.54 6.03 -10.73
C LEU A 247 14.55 5.90 -9.20
N GLU A 248 15.71 5.65 -8.60
CA GLU A 248 15.95 5.55 -7.16
C GLU A 248 15.53 6.84 -6.45
N ALA A 249 16.00 8.00 -6.94
CA ALA A 249 15.67 9.29 -6.34
C ALA A 249 14.18 9.64 -6.49
N LEU A 250 13.57 9.23 -7.62
CA LEU A 250 12.14 9.39 -7.84
C LEU A 250 11.34 8.47 -6.90
N ALA A 251 11.70 7.20 -6.78
CA ALA A 251 11.04 6.24 -5.88
C ALA A 251 11.12 6.72 -4.43
N GLU A 252 12.29 7.19 -4.00
CA GLU A 252 12.50 7.79 -2.69
C GLU A 252 11.59 9.01 -2.46
N ARG A 253 11.51 9.91 -3.45
CA ARG A 253 10.64 11.09 -3.36
C ARG A 253 9.16 10.72 -3.25
N ILE A 254 8.72 9.76 -4.06
CA ILE A 254 7.34 9.26 -4.04
C ILE A 254 7.00 8.71 -2.66
N SER A 255 7.82 7.79 -2.12
CA SER A 255 7.59 7.22 -0.79
C SER A 255 7.52 8.32 0.28
N LYS A 256 8.48 9.24 0.31
CA LYS A 256 8.50 10.33 1.30
C LYS A 256 7.23 11.18 1.25
N ASN A 257 6.75 11.52 0.05
CA ASN A 257 5.54 12.31 -0.12
C ASN A 257 4.28 11.56 0.31
N ILE A 258 4.15 10.26 -0.05
CA ILE A 258 3.03 9.42 0.40
C ILE A 258 3.01 9.33 1.93
N ILE A 259 4.17 9.08 2.54
CA ILE A 259 4.31 8.92 3.99
C ILE A 259 3.88 10.19 4.71
N ARG A 260 4.44 11.35 4.32
CA ARG A 260 4.18 12.62 5.03
C ARG A 260 2.80 13.19 4.80
N HIS A 261 2.26 13.07 3.59
CA HIS A 261 1.06 13.81 3.17
C HIS A 261 -0.17 12.92 2.98
N SER A 262 -0.06 11.63 3.29
CA SER A 262 -1.18 10.70 3.34
C SER A 262 -1.11 9.83 4.60
N LEU A 263 -0.06 9.02 4.77
CA LEU A 263 -0.05 7.97 5.78
C LEU A 263 0.07 8.49 7.22
N ILE A 264 1.03 9.36 7.52
CA ILE A 264 1.21 9.92 8.87
C ILE A 264 -0.06 10.66 9.34
N PRO A 265 -0.65 11.58 8.56
CA PRO A 265 -1.93 12.21 8.93
C PRO A 265 -3.05 11.21 9.22
N THR A 266 -3.18 10.16 8.40
CA THR A 266 -4.18 9.10 8.63
C THR A 266 -3.91 8.33 9.94
N ILE A 267 -2.65 7.97 10.20
CA ILE A 267 -2.25 7.22 11.39
C ILE A 267 -2.50 8.04 12.65
N ILE A 268 -2.11 9.31 12.66
CA ILE A 268 -2.37 10.22 13.78
C ILE A 268 -3.87 10.28 14.04
N LYS A 269 -4.68 10.60 13.02
CA LYS A 269 -6.13 10.68 13.15
C LYS A 269 -6.73 9.39 13.75
N GLN A 270 -6.24 8.23 13.33
CA GLN A 270 -6.71 6.94 13.84
C GLN A 270 -6.28 6.70 15.29
N ALA A 271 -5.02 6.96 15.61
CA ALA A 271 -4.50 6.81 16.97
C ALA A 271 -5.09 7.85 17.94
N SER A 272 -5.53 9.03 17.47
CA SER A 272 -6.17 10.06 18.30
C SER A 272 -7.51 9.67 18.88
N THR A 273 -8.07 8.57 18.43
CA THR A 273 -9.26 7.98 19.05
C THR A 273 -8.95 7.26 20.37
N ARG A 274 -7.69 7.01 20.70
CA ARG A 274 -7.29 6.17 21.85
C ARG A 274 -6.15 6.76 22.68
N ASP A 275 -5.19 7.42 22.04
CA ASP A 275 -4.05 8.03 22.72
C ASP A 275 -4.39 9.51 23.05
N ASN A 276 -3.82 10.07 24.12
CA ASN A 276 -4.02 11.47 24.49
C ASN A 276 -3.04 12.39 23.73
N TRP A 277 -3.35 12.67 22.46
CA TRP A 277 -2.41 13.31 21.52
C TRP A 277 -1.98 14.73 21.91
N ASP A 278 -2.81 15.44 22.66
CA ASP A 278 -2.50 16.79 23.13
C ASP A 278 -1.39 16.78 24.19
N GLU A 279 -1.21 15.66 24.91
CA GLU A 279 -0.16 15.49 25.93
C GLU A 279 1.20 15.06 25.35
N LEU A 280 1.22 14.53 24.12
CA LEU A 280 2.48 14.14 23.48
C LEU A 280 3.30 15.39 23.12
N ALA A 281 4.62 15.31 23.21
CA ALA A 281 5.50 16.41 22.83
C ALA A 281 5.37 16.78 21.34
N ASP A 282 5.52 18.05 21.01
CA ASP A 282 5.53 18.49 19.60
C ASP A 282 6.80 18.02 18.85
N ASP A 283 7.89 17.86 19.59
CA ASP A 283 9.13 17.29 19.08
C ASP A 283 9.00 15.77 18.99
N TYR A 284 9.00 15.26 17.76
CA TYR A 284 8.85 13.84 17.44
C TYR A 284 9.98 12.98 18.03
N GLU A 285 11.15 13.55 18.34
CA GLU A 285 12.30 12.79 18.87
C GLU A 285 12.10 12.37 20.33
N VAL A 286 11.31 13.13 21.09
CA VAL A 286 11.08 12.87 22.52
C VAL A 286 9.76 12.17 22.82
N VAL A 287 8.95 11.90 21.78
CA VAL A 287 7.68 11.16 21.94
C VAL A 287 7.99 9.69 22.27
N PRO A 288 7.36 9.10 23.30
CA PRO A 288 7.52 7.69 23.64
C PRO A 288 6.71 6.80 22.68
N TRP A 289 7.11 6.73 21.41
CA TRP A 289 6.34 6.09 20.35
C TRP A 289 5.95 4.64 20.63
N GLU A 290 6.81 3.88 21.30
CA GLU A 290 6.58 2.47 21.66
C GLU A 290 5.41 2.28 22.65
N GLU A 291 5.06 3.33 23.39
CA GLU A 291 3.93 3.33 24.32
C GLU A 291 2.61 3.71 23.63
N THR A 292 2.68 4.26 22.41
CA THR A 292 1.51 4.67 21.61
C THR A 292 1.00 3.55 20.73
N LEU A 293 -0.15 3.75 20.06
CA LEU A 293 -0.63 2.83 19.03
C LEU A 293 0.06 2.99 17.67
N VAL A 294 0.84 4.05 17.47
CA VAL A 294 1.46 4.40 16.19
C VAL A 294 2.27 3.24 15.59
N PRO A 295 3.17 2.56 16.33
CA PRO A 295 3.96 1.45 15.76
C PRO A 295 3.11 0.31 15.21
N LYS A 296 1.91 0.08 15.77
CA LYS A 296 0.98 -0.97 15.34
C LYS A 296 0.21 -0.61 14.07
N LEU A 297 0.10 0.69 13.78
CA LEU A 297 -0.61 1.23 12.62
C LEU A 297 0.33 1.52 11.45
N CYS A 298 1.64 1.55 11.67
CA CYS A 298 2.63 1.91 10.66
C CYS A 298 2.75 0.85 9.54
N PRO A 299 2.42 1.20 8.29
CA PRO A 299 2.62 0.34 7.14
C PRO A 299 4.07 0.30 6.66
N ILE A 300 4.33 -0.60 5.71
CA ILE A 300 5.55 -0.59 4.91
C ILE A 300 5.17 -0.14 3.50
N VAL A 301 5.81 0.92 3.00
CA VAL A 301 5.59 1.44 1.65
C VAL A 301 6.58 0.79 0.70
N LYS A 302 6.08 0.09 -0.32
CA LYS A 302 6.89 -0.49 -1.38
C LYS A 302 6.58 0.23 -2.69
N ILE A 303 7.63 0.70 -3.36
CA ILE A 303 7.53 1.36 -4.66
C ILE A 303 8.34 0.56 -5.65
N LYS A 304 7.71 0.20 -6.77
CA LYS A 304 8.37 -0.34 -7.94
C LYS A 304 8.19 0.63 -9.10
N LEU A 305 9.28 1.11 -9.68
CA LEU A 305 9.26 1.96 -10.85
C LEU A 305 9.94 1.25 -12.02
N GLU A 306 9.35 1.39 -13.19
CA GLU A 306 9.86 0.84 -14.44
C GLU A 306 9.87 1.92 -15.52
N LYS A 307 10.88 1.85 -16.39
CA LYS A 307 10.99 2.74 -17.54
C LYS A 307 10.83 1.92 -18.83
N PRO A 308 9.59 1.64 -19.25
CA PRO A 308 9.36 0.87 -20.46
C PRO A 308 9.94 1.58 -21.70
N SER A 309 10.30 0.78 -22.70
CA SER A 309 10.62 1.23 -24.06
C SER A 309 11.96 1.97 -24.24
N ILE A 310 12.84 2.02 -23.23
CA ILE A 310 14.20 2.55 -23.43
C ILE A 310 15.14 1.53 -24.07
N TYR A 311 15.01 0.25 -23.70
CA TYR A 311 15.70 -0.86 -24.34
C TYR A 311 14.68 -1.73 -25.08
N ILE A 312 15.11 -2.35 -26.17
CA ILE A 312 14.25 -3.21 -27.01
C ILE A 312 14.00 -4.57 -26.34
N ASP A 313 15.00 -5.05 -25.60
CA ASP A 313 15.06 -6.39 -25.04
C ASP A 313 14.79 -6.45 -23.53
N THR A 314 14.69 -5.29 -22.87
CA THR A 314 14.48 -5.24 -21.42
C THR A 314 13.81 -3.95 -20.94
N THR A 315 13.21 -4.02 -19.75
CA THR A 315 12.63 -2.87 -19.05
C THR A 315 13.41 -2.68 -17.75
N PRO A 316 14.23 -1.62 -17.64
CA PRO A 316 14.93 -1.33 -16.40
C PRO A 316 13.94 -0.81 -15.36
N GLY A 317 14.20 -1.13 -14.10
CA GLY A 317 13.38 -0.72 -12.98
C GLY A 317 14.10 -0.77 -11.65
N VAL A 318 13.48 -0.18 -10.64
CA VAL A 318 13.91 -0.19 -9.25
C VAL A 318 12.75 -0.61 -8.36
N GLU A 319 13.06 -1.32 -7.28
CA GLU A 319 12.13 -1.63 -6.21
C GLU A 319 12.73 -1.17 -4.88
N MET A 320 11.92 -0.51 -4.05
CA MET A 320 12.34 0.05 -2.78
C MET A 320 11.25 -0.14 -1.72
N ASN A 321 11.65 -0.47 -0.50
CA ASN A 321 10.77 -0.66 0.65
C ASN A 321 11.13 0.36 1.74
N MET A 322 10.14 1.02 2.33
CA MET A 322 10.32 1.96 3.44
C MET A 322 9.39 1.59 4.60
N ASP A 323 10.00 1.23 5.73
CA ASP A 323 9.30 1.06 7.00
C ASP A 323 9.20 2.41 7.70
N ILE A 324 7.96 2.82 7.99
CA ILE A 324 7.69 4.17 8.48
C ILE A 324 7.64 4.25 10.01
N ARG A 325 7.84 3.13 10.71
CA ARG A 325 7.80 3.10 12.17
C ARG A 325 8.72 4.17 12.77
N PRO A 326 8.22 5.00 13.71
CA PRO A 326 9.01 6.05 14.32
C PRO A 326 10.02 5.46 15.30
N SER A 327 11.16 5.02 14.77
CA SER A 327 12.28 4.49 15.54
C SER A 327 13.50 5.36 15.28
N CYS A 328 14.23 5.75 16.33
CA CYS A 328 15.46 6.55 16.21
C CYS A 328 16.55 5.88 15.35
N ASN A 329 16.50 4.56 15.19
CA ASN A 329 17.41 3.80 14.33
C ASN A 329 16.94 3.73 12.87
N SER A 330 15.73 4.22 12.56
CA SER A 330 15.20 4.25 11.20
C SER A 330 15.78 5.45 10.44
N PRO A 331 16.30 5.26 9.20
CA PRO A 331 16.73 6.39 8.36
C PRO A 331 15.56 7.30 7.95
N TYR A 332 14.32 6.91 8.25
CA TYR A 332 13.11 7.64 7.93
C TYR A 332 12.43 8.28 9.15
N PHE A 333 13.08 8.26 10.32
CA PHE A 333 12.49 8.83 11.55
C PHE A 333 12.11 10.30 11.39
N TYR A 334 12.96 11.09 10.72
CA TYR A 334 12.73 12.51 10.43
C TYR A 334 11.45 12.79 9.63
N LEU A 335 10.85 11.77 8.97
CA LEU A 335 9.56 11.95 8.30
C LEU A 335 8.42 12.26 9.28
N TRP A 336 8.60 11.99 10.58
CA TRP A 336 7.68 12.36 11.65
C TRP A 336 7.88 13.80 12.15
N GLU A 337 8.86 14.54 11.64
CA GLU A 337 9.03 15.95 11.98
C GLU A 337 7.76 16.75 11.69
N GLY A 338 7.22 17.40 12.74
CA GLY A 338 6.00 18.20 12.67
C GLY A 338 4.73 17.39 12.54
N TYR A 339 4.72 16.10 12.94
CA TYR A 339 3.62 15.16 12.73
C TYR A 339 2.23 15.73 13.04
N LYS A 340 2.05 16.47 14.15
CA LYS A 340 0.75 17.07 14.54
C LYS A 340 0.19 18.07 13.52
N ARG A 341 1.06 18.67 12.71
CA ARG A 341 0.71 19.72 11.74
C ARG A 341 0.56 19.18 10.32
N LEU A 342 0.95 17.92 10.08
CA LEU A 342 0.84 17.29 8.78
C LEU A 342 -0.63 17.12 8.38
N ARG A 343 -0.93 17.44 7.13
CA ARG A 343 -2.29 17.37 6.58
C ARG A 343 -2.38 16.40 5.42
N LEU A 344 -3.57 15.82 5.25
CA LEU A 344 -3.90 15.08 4.05
C LEU A 344 -3.88 16.03 2.85
N CYS A 345 -3.30 15.56 1.74
CA CYS A 345 -3.38 16.26 0.47
C CYS A 345 -4.86 16.47 0.07
N PRO A 346 -5.28 17.69 -0.28
CA PRO A 346 -6.67 17.95 -0.63
C PRO A 346 -7.03 17.25 -1.94
N ARG A 347 -8.31 16.89 -2.06
CA ARG A 347 -8.90 16.29 -3.26
C ARG A 347 -10.00 17.21 -3.81
N PRO A 348 -9.96 17.60 -5.10
CA PRO A 348 -8.81 17.49 -6.01
C PRO A 348 -7.68 18.47 -5.66
N LEU A 349 -6.43 18.10 -5.92
CA LEU A 349 -5.30 19.03 -5.84
C LEU A 349 -5.18 19.84 -7.14
N ILE A 350 -5.69 21.07 -7.09
CA ILE A 350 -5.71 22.01 -8.22
C ILE A 350 -4.30 22.56 -8.52
N ALA A 351 -3.53 22.89 -7.48
CA ALA A 351 -2.18 23.45 -7.59
C ALA A 351 -1.10 22.37 -7.87
N THR A 352 0.17 22.78 -7.92
CA THR A 352 1.28 21.82 -7.90
C THR A 352 1.42 21.22 -6.51
N LEU A 353 1.88 19.97 -6.43
CA LEU A 353 2.16 19.32 -5.15
C LEU A 353 3.26 20.08 -4.41
N LYS A 354 4.26 20.60 -5.13
CA LYS A 354 5.34 21.39 -4.55
C LYS A 354 4.83 22.67 -3.86
N ASP A 355 3.93 23.41 -4.50
CA ASP A 355 3.39 24.66 -3.95
C ASP A 355 2.54 24.39 -2.72
N TRP A 356 1.74 23.33 -2.74
CA TRP A 356 0.94 22.92 -1.59
C TRP A 356 1.81 22.52 -0.39
N ILE A 357 2.86 21.74 -0.60
CA ILE A 357 3.83 21.37 0.46
C ILE A 357 4.54 22.62 1.01
N ALA A 358 4.85 23.61 0.16
CA ALA A 358 5.46 24.87 0.60
C ALA A 358 4.51 25.66 1.52
N GLN A 359 3.24 25.77 1.15
CA GLN A 359 2.22 26.45 1.96
C GLN A 359 2.00 25.77 3.32
N GLU A 360 2.03 24.44 3.38
CA GLU A 360 1.95 23.67 4.63
C GLU A 360 3.09 24.04 5.59
N ARG A 361 4.31 24.19 5.05
CA ARG A 361 5.50 24.58 5.83
C ARG A 361 5.46 26.05 6.30
N GLU A 362 4.90 26.95 5.51
CA GLU A 362 4.76 28.36 5.87
C GLU A 362 3.65 28.59 6.91
N GLY A 363 2.50 27.91 6.75
CA GLY A 363 1.43 27.91 7.76
C GLY A 363 1.89 27.38 9.12
N SER A 364 2.86 26.46 9.12
CA SER A 364 3.51 25.95 10.33
C SER A 364 4.40 26.97 11.05
N LYS A 365 4.88 28.03 10.38
CA LYS A 365 5.71 29.07 11.00
C LYS A 365 4.89 30.21 11.63
N ASN A 366 3.66 30.42 11.16
CA ASN A 366 2.79 31.51 11.62
C ASN A 366 1.87 31.11 12.79
N GLY A 367 2.02 29.90 13.32
CA GLY A 367 1.26 29.38 14.46
C GLY A 367 1.78 29.82 15.84
N THR A 368 2.49 30.94 15.97
CA THR A 368 2.64 31.67 17.23
C THR A 368 3.12 33.10 16.92
N TRP A 369 2.20 34.07 17.04
CA TRP A 369 2.37 35.45 17.52
C TRP A 369 1.38 36.39 16.84
N SER A 370 0.50 36.94 17.67
CA SER A 370 -0.36 38.09 17.40
C SER A 370 0.44 39.35 17.03
N ASN A 371 -0.09 40.11 16.08
CA ASN A 371 0.04 41.56 15.89
C ASN A 371 1.38 42.22 16.26
N VAL A 372 2.26 42.43 15.28
CA VAL A 372 3.03 43.70 15.16
C VAL A 372 3.29 44.00 13.68
N VAL A 373 3.01 45.25 13.33
CA VAL A 373 3.26 45.92 12.05
C VAL A 373 4.76 45.99 11.73
N GLY A 374 5.11 45.71 10.47
CA GLY A 374 6.18 46.38 9.74
C GLY A 374 7.61 45.84 9.87
N ILE A 375 8.18 45.39 8.76
CA ILE A 375 9.15 46.14 7.94
C ILE A 375 9.79 45.17 6.94
N ASN A 376 9.69 45.53 5.66
CA ASN A 376 10.44 44.96 4.54
C ASN A 376 11.94 44.90 4.84
N ARG A 377 12.56 43.73 4.67
CA ARG A 377 13.97 43.63 4.29
C ARG A 377 14.17 42.57 3.20
N ASN A 378 14.56 43.08 2.03
CA ASN A 378 15.20 42.36 0.95
C ASN A 378 16.31 41.43 1.47
N LEU A 379 16.28 40.18 1.04
CA LEU A 379 17.45 39.31 0.96
C LEU A 379 17.55 38.81 -0.49
N GLY A 380 18.07 39.71 -1.33
CA GLY A 380 18.71 39.31 -2.57
C GLY A 380 20.11 38.78 -2.26
N GLY A 381 20.53 37.79 -3.06
CA GLY A 381 21.91 37.32 -3.11
C GLY A 381 22.08 35.95 -2.46
N LEU A 382 22.10 34.91 -3.31
CA LEU A 382 23.07 33.81 -3.28
C LEU A 382 22.77 32.89 -4.49
N GLN A 383 23.46 33.17 -5.60
CA GLN A 383 23.71 32.19 -6.66
C GLN A 383 24.67 31.13 -6.11
N PRO A 384 24.47 29.83 -6.40
CA PRO A 384 25.53 28.85 -6.27
C PRO A 384 26.36 28.81 -7.55
N ASP A 385 27.60 29.26 -7.43
CA ASP A 385 28.61 29.26 -8.48
C ASP A 385 29.17 27.85 -8.73
N LEU A 386 29.43 27.56 -9.99
CA LEU A 386 29.96 26.29 -10.49
C LEU A 386 31.48 26.19 -10.26
N ALA A 387 31.95 24.93 -10.15
CA ALA A 387 33.32 24.47 -10.40
C ALA A 387 34.43 24.87 -9.40
N ARG A 388 34.90 23.88 -8.62
CA ARG A 388 36.31 23.77 -8.24
C ARG A 388 36.81 22.34 -8.47
N THR A 389 37.69 22.21 -9.45
CA THR A 389 38.60 21.09 -9.64
C THR A 389 39.76 21.21 -8.64
N PRO A 390 40.22 20.11 -8.03
CA PRO A 390 41.56 20.05 -7.47
C PRO A 390 42.54 19.45 -8.49
N GLN A 391 43.58 20.20 -8.82
CA GLN A 391 44.78 19.72 -9.49
C GLN A 391 45.72 19.05 -8.47
N ASP A 392 46.36 17.99 -8.97
CA ASP A 392 47.66 17.43 -8.63
C ASP A 392 47.84 16.58 -7.37
N ALA A 393 47.85 15.26 -7.60
CA ALA A 393 48.91 14.38 -7.14
C ALA A 393 49.18 13.32 -8.23
N GLU A 394 50.37 13.40 -8.82
CA GLU A 394 50.90 12.48 -9.83
C GLU A 394 51.20 11.08 -9.26
N GLY A 395 51.14 10.10 -10.15
CA GLY A 395 52.08 8.98 -10.17
C GLY A 395 51.56 7.63 -9.65
N ILE A 396 51.17 6.74 -10.58
CA ILE A 396 51.79 5.42 -10.80
C ILE A 396 51.20 4.84 -12.10
N THR A 397 52.09 4.45 -13.00
CA THR A 397 51.88 4.02 -14.37
C THR A 397 51.53 2.53 -14.50
N ALA A 398 50.51 2.25 -15.33
CA ALA A 398 50.31 1.17 -16.31
C ALA A 398 50.69 -0.31 -16.00
N GLN A 399 49.74 -1.23 -16.24
CA GLN A 399 49.79 -2.15 -17.40
C GLN A 399 48.39 -2.72 -17.76
N PRO A 400 48.08 -2.96 -19.07
CA PRO A 400 46.78 -3.43 -19.54
C PRO A 400 46.78 -4.94 -19.89
N GLY A 401 45.80 -5.68 -19.33
CA GLY A 401 45.54 -7.08 -19.66
C GLY A 401 44.62 -7.25 -20.87
N GLU A 402 45.22 -7.75 -21.95
CA GLU A 402 44.74 -8.66 -23.01
C GLU A 402 43.25 -8.72 -23.42
N ARG A 403 43.04 -8.54 -24.74
CA ARG A 403 41.82 -8.85 -25.50
C ARG A 403 41.71 -10.36 -25.77
N PRO A 404 40.51 -10.97 -25.75
CA PRO A 404 40.31 -12.27 -26.38
C PRO A 404 40.06 -12.11 -27.89
N GLY A 405 40.84 -12.84 -28.70
CA GLY A 405 40.72 -12.91 -30.14
C GLY A 405 39.59 -13.84 -30.61
N ASN A 406 38.97 -13.47 -31.74
CA ASN A 406 38.05 -14.32 -32.49
C ASN A 406 38.76 -15.55 -33.07
N PRO A 407 38.10 -16.72 -33.12
CA PRO A 407 38.61 -17.88 -33.83
C PRO A 407 38.38 -17.71 -35.34
N LYS A 408 39.41 -18.03 -36.13
CA LYS A 408 39.32 -18.26 -37.57
C LYS A 408 39.21 -19.77 -37.83
N ASP A 409 38.42 -20.08 -38.84
CA ASP A 409 38.20 -21.38 -39.46
C ASP A 409 39.48 -22.11 -39.88
N GLY A 410 39.40 -23.45 -39.91
CA GLY A 410 40.32 -24.29 -40.68
C GLY A 410 40.33 -25.77 -40.27
N GLU A 411 39.37 -26.56 -40.77
CA GLU A 411 39.54 -27.66 -41.76
C GLU A 411 38.24 -28.44 -41.97
#